data_AF-A0A660T2J0-F1
#
_entry.id   AF-A0A660T2J0-F1
#
_cell.length_a   1.000
_cell.length_b   1.000
_cell.length_c   1.000
_cell.angle_alpha   90.00
_cell.angle_beta   90.00
_cell.angle_gamma   90.00
#
_symmetry.space_group_name_H-M   'P 1'
#
loop_
_entity.id
_entity.type
_entity.pdbx_description
1 polymer ?
#
loop_
_entity_poly.entity_id
_entity_poly.type
_entity_poly.pdbx_seq_one_letter_code
_entity_poly.pdbx_strand_id
1 'polypeptide(L)'
;MKKITLILALLVIGFLAFSDSGMAEGPGHDGWGPGRMGFYGMGPRVMGLHSMGMPLTAPEIEKLLRSKGNKTLGSLTVNDIRMLMVKMNEAAMVNGYIERSGRMSFMIPGVGQFMNKEPLTGTLFLTAHLGIIAGTITGTYFLLPQDLQFGNTDYLNEPIGTIKDRWRSHSLYDYLPAAAVFAGGHVVDLIIRSIASKNAEKVAREKINSGEVKPKAYLWNRGNTFGFGMHMGKM
;
A
#
# COMPACT_ATOMS: atom_id res chain seq x y z
N MET A 1 -12.02 -21.62 -17.79
CA MET A 1 -11.88 -21.50 -16.31
C MET A 1 -10.56 -22.06 -15.76
N LYS A 2 -9.96 -23.13 -16.30
CA LYS A 2 -8.69 -23.69 -15.79
C LYS A 2 -7.45 -22.77 -15.86
N LYS A 3 -7.42 -21.77 -16.75
CA LYS A 3 -6.27 -20.87 -16.93
C LYS A 3 -6.09 -19.81 -15.82
N ILE A 4 -7.17 -19.40 -15.14
CA ILE A 4 -7.11 -18.36 -14.09
C ILE A 4 -6.61 -18.95 -12.77
N THR A 5 -6.98 -20.19 -12.46
CA THR A 5 -6.51 -20.92 -11.28
C THR A 5 -5.00 -21.18 -11.32
N LEU A 6 -4.42 -21.33 -12.53
CA LEU A 6 -3.00 -21.59 -12.73
C LEU A 6 -2.12 -20.35 -12.46
N ILE A 7 -2.60 -19.16 -12.82
CA ILE A 7 -1.89 -17.88 -12.56
C ILE A 7 -1.81 -17.63 -11.04
N LEU A 8 -2.88 -17.95 -10.31
CA LEU A 8 -2.91 -17.86 -8.84
C LEU A 8 -1.99 -18.90 -8.18
N ALA A 9 -1.92 -20.12 -8.71
CA ALA A 9 -1.00 -21.15 -8.20
C ALA A 9 0.48 -20.76 -8.40
N LEU A 10 0.81 -20.15 -9.54
CA LEU A 10 2.17 -19.67 -9.84
C LEU A 10 2.62 -18.53 -8.92
N LEU A 11 1.70 -17.62 -8.57
CA LEU A 11 1.98 -16.55 -7.60
C LEU A 11 2.28 -17.11 -6.19
N VAL A 12 1.59 -18.18 -5.78
CA VAL A 12 1.81 -18.82 -4.48
C VAL A 12 3.12 -19.62 -4.45
N ILE A 13 3.43 -20.36 -5.53
CA ILE A 13 4.66 -21.17 -5.59
C ILE A 13 5.91 -20.28 -5.72
N GLY A 14 5.85 -19.21 -6.52
CA GLY A 14 6.95 -18.23 -6.62
C GLY A 14 7.24 -17.51 -5.30
N PHE A 15 6.19 -17.19 -4.53
CA PHE A 15 6.35 -16.57 -3.20
C PHE A 15 6.97 -17.52 -2.17
N LEU A 16 6.60 -18.81 -2.21
CA LEU A 16 7.15 -19.83 -1.31
C LEU A 16 8.60 -20.17 -1.66
N ALA A 17 8.96 -20.26 -2.95
CA ALA A 17 10.33 -20.55 -3.36
C ALA A 17 11.33 -19.42 -3.02
N PHE A 18 10.86 -18.16 -3.00
CA PHE A 18 11.67 -17.00 -2.61
C PHE A 18 11.84 -16.88 -1.07
N SER A 19 10.90 -17.43 -0.29
CA SER A 19 10.98 -17.45 1.17
C SER A 19 11.98 -18.49 1.72
N ASP A 20 12.32 -19.51 0.94
CA ASP A 20 13.11 -20.68 1.38
C ASP A 20 14.60 -20.60 1.00
N SER A 21 15.02 -19.64 0.16
CA SER A 21 16.43 -19.48 -0.24
C SER A 21 17.28 -18.72 0.80
N GLY A 22 17.09 -19.08 2.08
CA GLY A 22 17.65 -18.41 3.25
C GLY A 22 19.08 -17.88 3.11
N MET A 23 19.25 -16.60 3.46
CA MET A 23 20.52 -16.14 4.01
C MET A 23 20.65 -16.67 5.44
N ALA A 24 21.76 -17.35 5.66
CA ALA A 24 22.07 -18.22 6.78
C ALA A 24 22.19 -17.49 8.13
N GLU A 25 21.99 -18.33 9.15
CA GLU A 25 21.96 -18.08 10.58
C GLU A 25 23.30 -17.62 11.17
N GLY A 26 23.22 -16.84 12.25
CA GLY A 26 24.27 -16.54 13.23
C GLY A 26 23.64 -16.43 14.63
N PRO A 27 24.38 -16.70 15.71
CA PRO A 27 23.95 -17.68 16.71
C PRO A 27 23.13 -17.11 17.88
N GLY A 28 22.20 -17.94 18.35
CA GLY A 28 21.87 -18.12 19.77
C GLY A 28 21.25 -16.94 20.51
N HIS A 29 19.92 -16.87 20.52
CA HIS A 29 19.18 -16.42 21.70
C HIS A 29 17.77 -17.04 21.74
N ASP A 30 17.66 -17.99 22.66
CA ASP A 30 16.47 -18.40 23.41
C ASP A 30 15.42 -17.30 23.64
N GLY A 31 14.28 -17.42 22.94
CA GLY A 31 13.13 -16.54 23.18
C GLY A 31 11.98 -16.77 22.20
N TRP A 32 11.26 -17.89 22.34
CA TRP A 32 10.06 -18.18 21.56
C TRP A 32 8.89 -17.25 21.94
N GLY A 33 8.39 -16.48 20.97
CA GLY A 33 7.12 -15.76 21.04
C GLY A 33 6.60 -15.48 19.61
N PRO A 34 5.31 -15.71 19.30
CA PRO A 34 4.81 -15.65 17.94
C PRO A 34 4.49 -14.21 17.52
N GLY A 35 5.01 -13.82 16.35
CA GLY A 35 4.46 -12.73 15.54
C GLY A 35 5.21 -11.42 15.62
N ARG A 36 6.24 -11.26 14.78
CA ARG A 36 6.72 -9.98 14.24
C ARG A 36 7.62 -10.26 13.04
N MET A 37 7.06 -10.22 11.82
CA MET A 37 7.87 -9.94 10.63
C MET A 37 8.21 -8.45 10.66
N GLY A 38 9.44 -8.14 11.03
CA GLY A 38 10.01 -6.80 10.95
C GLY A 38 10.44 -6.49 9.52
N PHE A 39 9.86 -5.47 8.92
CA PHE A 39 10.49 -4.71 7.84
C PHE A 39 11.60 -3.85 8.47
N TYR A 40 12.86 -4.27 8.32
CA TYR A 40 14.03 -3.43 8.57
C TYR A 40 14.45 -2.78 7.25
N GLY A 41 14.57 -1.44 7.23
CA GLY A 41 15.18 -0.77 6.09
C GLY A 41 14.76 0.67 5.79
N MET A 42 14.27 1.47 6.74
CA MET A 42 14.35 2.94 6.63
C MET A 42 14.70 3.52 8.01
N GLY A 43 15.79 4.27 8.05
CA GLY A 43 16.40 4.85 9.25
C GLY A 43 15.53 5.88 9.99
N PRO A 44 16.05 6.41 11.11
CA PRO A 44 15.25 6.76 12.28
C PRO A 44 14.58 8.11 12.11
N ARG A 45 13.26 8.11 11.94
CA ARG A 45 12.44 9.15 12.55
C ARG A 45 12.05 8.64 13.93
N VAL A 46 12.60 9.31 14.94
CA VAL A 46 12.32 9.13 16.37
C VAL A 46 10.80 9.05 16.55
N MET A 47 10.27 7.83 16.68
CA MET A 47 8.87 7.59 17.02
C MET A 47 8.71 7.86 18.51
N GLY A 48 8.58 9.14 18.84
CA GLY A 48 7.96 9.57 20.08
C GLY A 48 6.49 9.18 20.04
N LEU A 49 6.14 8.27 20.94
CA LEU A 49 4.81 7.71 21.17
C LEU A 49 3.86 8.80 21.70
N HIS A 50 3.39 9.75 20.90
CA HIS A 50 2.37 10.74 21.31
C HIS A 50 1.49 11.15 20.10
N SER A 51 0.18 10.90 20.22
CA SER A 51 -0.93 11.39 19.39
C SER A 51 -0.69 11.55 17.87
N MET A 52 -0.98 10.52 17.07
CA MET A 52 -1.13 10.67 15.61
C MET A 52 -2.52 11.20 15.22
N GLY A 53 -2.85 12.41 15.67
CA GLY A 53 -3.36 13.40 14.75
C GLY A 53 -2.13 14.16 14.30
N MET A 54 -1.79 14.17 13.00
CA MET A 54 -0.61 14.92 12.56
C MET A 54 -0.74 16.37 13.08
N PRO A 55 0.27 16.90 13.80
CA PRO A 55 0.22 18.29 14.25
C PRO A 55 0.09 19.16 13.01
N LEU A 56 -0.89 20.08 13.03
CA LEU A 56 -1.04 21.08 11.98
C LEU A 56 0.32 21.74 11.72
N THR A 57 0.67 21.90 10.46
CA THR A 57 1.93 22.55 10.11
C THR A 57 1.87 24.02 10.59
N ALA A 58 3.00 24.58 11.05
CA ALA A 58 3.09 25.98 11.48
C ALA A 58 2.34 26.98 10.56
N PRO A 59 2.43 26.89 9.21
CA PRO A 59 1.65 27.75 8.31
C PRO A 59 0.13 27.58 8.37
N GLU A 60 -0.41 26.40 8.70
CA GLU A 60 -1.85 26.19 8.85
C GLU A 60 -2.38 26.83 10.14
N ILE A 61 -1.58 26.77 11.22
CA ILE A 61 -1.88 27.45 12.49
C ILE A 61 -1.89 28.96 12.28
N GLU A 62 -0.91 29.51 11.56
CA GLU A 62 -0.83 30.94 11.26
C GLU A 62 -2.00 31.42 10.39
N LYS A 63 -2.44 30.62 9.41
CA LYS A 63 -3.59 30.93 8.55
C LYS A 63 -4.90 30.96 9.35
N LEU A 64 -5.07 30.05 10.31
CA LEU A 64 -6.21 30.05 11.23
C LEU A 64 -6.20 31.26 12.17
N LEU A 65 -5.03 31.64 12.69
CA LEU A 65 -4.86 32.84 13.53
C LEU A 65 -5.17 34.13 12.75
N ARG A 66 -4.66 34.26 11.52
CA ARG A 66 -4.93 35.41 10.65
C ARG A 66 -6.42 35.53 10.30
N SER A 67 -7.14 34.41 10.16
CA SER A 67 -8.59 34.41 9.86
C SER A 67 -9.48 35.01 10.96
N LYS A 68 -8.98 35.11 12.20
CA LYS A 68 -9.70 35.72 13.34
C LYS A 68 -9.26 37.16 13.65
N GLY A 69 -8.40 37.75 12.81
CA GLY A 69 -7.84 39.09 13.03
C GLY A 69 -6.86 39.12 14.20
N ASN A 70 -5.99 40.13 14.26
CA ASN A 70 -4.96 40.34 15.29
C ASN A 70 -5.54 40.50 16.72
N LYS A 71 -6.20 39.48 17.26
CA LYS A 71 -6.63 39.42 18.65
C LYS A 71 -5.47 38.93 19.49
N THR A 72 -5.01 39.78 20.40
CA THR A 72 -4.02 39.45 21.43
C THR A 72 -4.49 38.24 22.24
N LEU A 73 -3.56 37.31 22.53
CA LEU A 73 -3.80 36.04 23.24
C LEU A 73 -4.56 36.19 24.57
N GLY A 74 -4.52 37.37 25.21
CA GLY A 74 -5.23 37.68 26.45
C GLY A 74 -6.75 37.94 26.32
N SER A 75 -7.31 37.95 25.09
CA SER A 75 -8.75 38.22 24.85
C SER A 75 -9.56 37.00 24.38
N LEU A 76 -8.93 35.82 24.34
CA LEU A 76 -9.59 34.57 23.93
C LEU A 76 -10.43 34.03 25.08
N THR A 77 -11.75 33.91 24.86
CA THR A 77 -12.64 33.25 25.81
C THR A 77 -12.44 31.73 25.77
N VAL A 78 -12.81 31.02 26.85
CA VAL A 78 -12.81 29.54 26.86
C VAL A 78 -13.66 28.96 25.71
N ASN A 79 -14.70 29.68 25.30
CA ASN A 79 -15.52 29.33 24.15
C ASN A 79 -14.76 29.45 22.82
N ASP A 80 -13.93 30.48 22.65
CA ASP A 80 -13.06 30.61 21.47
C ASP A 80 -12.03 29.48 21.38
N ILE A 81 -11.46 29.08 22.52
CA ILE A 81 -10.52 27.95 22.59
C ILE A 81 -11.23 26.64 22.20
N ARG A 82 -12.45 26.40 22.71
CA ARG A 82 -13.25 25.23 22.31
C ARG A 82 -13.57 25.22 20.83
N MET A 83 -13.97 26.35 20.25
CA MET A 83 -14.23 26.46 18.81
C MET A 83 -12.96 26.22 17.97
N LEU A 84 -11.81 26.70 18.43
CA LEU A 84 -10.52 26.43 17.78
C LEU A 84 -10.18 24.94 17.81
N MET A 85 -10.34 24.28 18.96
CA MET A 85 -10.13 22.83 19.09
C MET A 85 -11.05 22.03 18.16
N VAL A 86 -12.33 22.42 18.05
CA VAL A 86 -13.27 21.77 17.12
C VAL A 86 -12.81 21.91 15.67
N LYS A 87 -12.44 23.12 15.23
CA LYS A 87 -11.92 23.36 13.88
C LYS A 87 -10.61 22.62 13.61
N MET A 88 -9.72 22.55 14.60
CA MET A 88 -8.47 21.79 14.48
C MET A 88 -8.75 20.28 14.33
N ASN A 89 -9.69 19.75 15.11
CA ASN A 89 -10.09 18.35 15.01
C ASN A 89 -10.74 18.04 13.65
N GLU A 90 -11.55 18.96 13.13
CA GLU A 90 -12.14 18.85 11.79
C GLU A 90 -11.06 18.84 10.70
N ALA A 91 -10.08 19.75 10.77
CA ALA A 91 -8.97 19.78 9.84
C ALA A 91 -8.12 18.50 9.90
N ALA A 92 -7.84 17.99 11.10
CA ALA A 92 -7.11 16.73 11.28
C ALA A 92 -7.87 15.53 10.68
N MET A 93 -9.19 15.48 10.81
CA MET A 93 -10.02 14.44 10.20
C MET A 93 -10.00 14.50 8.68
N VAL A 94 -10.11 15.70 8.11
CA VAL A 94 -10.05 15.90 6.65
C VAL A 94 -8.69 15.46 6.12
N ASN A 95 -7.60 15.91 6.75
CA ASN A 95 -6.24 15.54 6.34
C ASN A 95 -6.00 14.03 6.48
N GLY A 96 -6.41 13.42 7.59
CA GLY A 96 -6.29 11.98 7.79
C GLY A 96 -7.11 11.14 6.80
N TYR A 97 -8.25 11.65 6.34
CA TYR A 97 -9.04 11.01 5.29
C TYR A 97 -8.34 11.09 3.92
N ILE A 98 -7.82 12.27 3.55
CA ILE A 98 -7.09 12.48 2.29
C ILE A 98 -5.86 11.56 2.23
N GLU A 99 -5.06 11.55 3.29
CA GLU A 99 -3.86 10.71 3.38
C GLU A 99 -4.21 9.22 3.32
N ARG A 100 -5.28 8.80 4.02
CA ARG A 100 -5.77 7.42 3.97
C ARG A 100 -6.17 7.03 2.55
N SER A 101 -6.90 7.90 1.85
CA SER A 101 -7.30 7.67 0.46
C SER A 101 -6.06 7.45 -0.44
N GLY A 102 -5.05 8.32 -0.33
CA GLY A 102 -3.78 8.17 -1.03
C GLY A 102 -3.09 6.84 -0.72
N ARG A 103 -2.89 6.55 0.57
CA ARG A 103 -2.25 5.32 1.05
C ARG A 103 -2.95 4.06 0.55
N MET A 104 -4.28 4.05 0.54
CA MET A 104 -5.05 2.91 0.03
C MET A 104 -4.83 2.72 -1.47
N SER A 105 -4.86 3.79 -2.27
CA SER A 105 -4.55 3.72 -3.71
C SER A 105 -3.09 3.38 -4.00
N PHE A 106 -2.16 3.70 -3.10
CA PHE A 106 -0.78 3.25 -3.23
C PHE A 106 -0.64 1.74 -2.99
N MET A 107 -1.36 1.21 -1.99
CA MET A 107 -1.36 -0.24 -1.67
C MET A 107 -2.05 -1.06 -2.74
N ILE A 108 -3.20 -0.59 -3.23
CA ILE A 108 -3.97 -1.22 -4.29
C ILE A 108 -4.48 -0.10 -5.21
N PRO A 109 -3.90 0.09 -6.40
CA PRO A 109 -4.31 1.12 -7.35
C PRO A 109 -5.83 1.09 -7.59
N GLY A 110 -6.46 2.26 -7.43
CA GLY A 110 -7.90 2.47 -7.61
C GLY A 110 -8.74 2.44 -6.34
N VAL A 111 -8.25 1.87 -5.23
CA VAL A 111 -9.07 1.72 -4.01
C VAL A 111 -9.45 3.06 -3.37
N GLY A 112 -8.52 4.01 -3.28
CA GLY A 112 -8.81 5.36 -2.78
C GLY A 112 -9.81 6.11 -3.66
N GLN A 113 -9.77 5.94 -4.98
CA GLN A 113 -10.79 6.51 -5.88
C GLN A 113 -12.19 5.96 -5.58
N PHE A 114 -12.30 4.63 -5.37
CA PHE A 114 -13.57 4.02 -4.95
C PHE A 114 -14.06 4.57 -3.60
N MET A 115 -13.16 4.79 -2.63
CA MET A 115 -13.51 5.43 -1.36
C MET A 115 -14.10 6.84 -1.55
N ASN A 116 -13.65 7.56 -2.57
CA ASN A 116 -14.11 8.91 -2.89
C ASN A 116 -15.27 8.96 -3.90
N LYS A 117 -16.00 7.85 -4.07
CA LYS A 117 -17.15 7.76 -4.99
C LYS A 117 -16.79 8.09 -6.44
N GLU A 118 -15.58 7.72 -6.86
CA GLU A 118 -15.09 8.01 -8.20
C GLU A 118 -14.69 6.69 -8.89
N PRO A 119 -15.68 5.86 -9.27
CA PRO A 119 -15.44 4.48 -9.67
C PRO A 119 -14.79 4.35 -11.05
N LEU A 120 -14.94 5.35 -11.92
CA LEU A 120 -14.40 5.31 -13.28
C LEU A 120 -12.87 5.31 -13.25
N THR A 121 -12.26 6.31 -12.61
CA THR A 121 -10.80 6.35 -12.49
C THR A 121 -10.29 5.25 -11.56
N GLY A 122 -11.07 4.86 -10.53
CA GLY A 122 -10.75 3.70 -9.70
C GLY A 122 -10.59 2.41 -10.51
N THR A 123 -11.54 2.14 -11.41
CA THR A 123 -11.49 0.98 -12.30
C THR A 123 -10.34 1.08 -13.30
N LEU A 124 -10.05 2.28 -13.82
CA LEU A 124 -8.94 2.50 -14.75
C LEU A 124 -7.60 2.17 -14.11
N PHE A 125 -7.33 2.68 -12.89
CA PHE A 125 -6.09 2.37 -12.18
C PHE A 125 -5.97 0.90 -11.80
N LEU A 126 -7.07 0.28 -11.35
CA LEU A 126 -7.08 -1.14 -11.03
C LEU A 126 -6.79 -1.99 -12.28
N THR A 127 -7.41 -1.66 -13.41
CA THR A 127 -7.20 -2.37 -14.68
C THR A 127 -5.77 -2.19 -15.18
N ALA A 128 -5.22 -0.97 -15.09
CA ALA A 128 -3.83 -0.70 -15.43
C ALA A 128 -2.87 -1.53 -14.56
N HIS A 129 -3.12 -1.59 -13.24
CA HIS A 129 -2.33 -2.39 -12.31
C HIS A 129 -2.37 -3.89 -12.65
N LEU A 130 -3.57 -4.44 -12.90
CA LEU A 130 -3.73 -5.83 -13.32
C LEU A 130 -3.06 -6.10 -14.67
N GLY A 131 -3.13 -5.16 -15.60
CA GLY A 131 -2.45 -5.23 -16.89
C GLY A 131 -0.93 -5.27 -16.74
N ILE A 132 -0.36 -4.46 -15.84
CA ILE A 132 1.07 -4.48 -15.52
C ILE A 132 1.44 -5.82 -14.91
N ILE A 133 0.73 -6.30 -13.88
CA ILE A 133 1.02 -7.60 -13.26
C ILE A 133 0.97 -8.73 -14.29
N ALA A 134 -0.11 -8.79 -15.08
CA ALA A 134 -0.28 -9.82 -16.10
C ALA A 134 0.81 -9.73 -17.18
N GLY A 135 1.14 -8.51 -17.64
CA GLY A 135 2.19 -8.26 -18.62
C GLY A 135 3.57 -8.63 -18.10
N THR A 136 3.90 -8.30 -16.86
CA THR A 136 5.16 -8.66 -16.20
C THR A 136 5.29 -10.15 -16.02
N ILE A 137 4.28 -10.84 -15.48
CA ILE A 137 4.30 -12.30 -15.32
C ILE A 137 4.47 -12.97 -16.69
N THR A 138 3.69 -12.55 -17.68
CA THR A 138 3.74 -13.12 -19.03
C THR A 138 5.08 -12.87 -19.70
N GLY A 139 5.58 -11.64 -19.63
CA GLY A 139 6.87 -11.25 -20.22
C GLY A 139 8.06 -11.95 -19.56
N THR A 140 8.09 -11.99 -18.23
CA THR A 140 9.10 -12.74 -17.47
C THR A 140 9.06 -14.22 -17.83
N TYR A 141 7.87 -14.81 -17.94
CA TYR A 141 7.71 -16.21 -18.31
C TYR A 141 8.26 -16.54 -19.72
N PHE A 142 7.97 -15.71 -20.72
CA PHE A 142 8.48 -15.94 -22.09
C PHE A 142 9.99 -15.76 -22.24
N LEU A 143 10.62 -15.07 -21.28
CA LEU A 143 12.05 -14.85 -21.24
C LEU A 143 12.80 -15.87 -20.37
N LEU A 144 12.10 -16.79 -19.71
CA LEU A 144 12.74 -17.92 -19.05
C LEU A 144 13.36 -18.87 -20.09
N PRO A 145 14.42 -19.60 -19.73
CA PRO A 145 14.94 -20.72 -20.52
C PRO A 145 13.83 -21.65 -21.00
N GLN A 146 13.89 -22.10 -22.26
CA GLN A 146 12.78 -22.81 -22.91
C GLN A 146 12.37 -24.07 -22.16
N ASP A 147 13.31 -24.82 -21.62
CA ASP A 147 13.07 -26.03 -20.85
C ASP A 147 12.32 -25.75 -19.53
N LEU A 148 12.40 -24.54 -18.99
CA LEU A 148 11.64 -24.11 -17.81
C LEU A 148 10.25 -23.58 -18.14
N GLN A 149 9.91 -23.41 -19.42
CA GLN A 149 8.57 -22.99 -19.82
C GLN A 149 7.56 -24.15 -19.69
N PHE A 150 6.32 -23.81 -19.35
CA PHE A 150 5.19 -24.74 -19.39
C PHE A 150 5.04 -25.30 -20.81
N GLY A 151 4.99 -26.62 -20.91
CA GLY A 151 4.99 -27.37 -22.17
C GLY A 151 6.26 -28.21 -22.33
N ASN A 152 7.39 -27.74 -21.79
CA ASN A 152 8.63 -28.50 -21.73
C ASN A 152 8.87 -29.08 -20.32
N THR A 153 8.50 -28.33 -19.28
CA THR A 153 8.41 -28.84 -17.90
C THR A 153 6.96 -28.98 -17.45
N ASP A 154 6.58 -30.17 -16.98
CA ASP A 154 5.29 -30.39 -16.35
C ASP A 154 5.38 -30.18 -14.84
N TYR A 155 5.21 -28.93 -14.43
CA TYR A 155 5.25 -28.51 -13.02
C TYR A 155 4.19 -29.15 -12.12
N LEU A 156 3.15 -29.78 -12.68
CA LEU A 156 2.05 -30.36 -11.91
C LEU A 156 2.26 -31.86 -11.64
N ASN A 157 2.95 -32.54 -12.55
CA ASN A 157 3.09 -34.00 -12.51
C ASN A 157 4.53 -34.49 -12.33
N GLU A 158 5.54 -33.65 -12.59
CA GLU A 158 6.94 -34.05 -12.38
C GLU A 158 7.35 -34.02 -10.90
N PRO A 159 8.23 -34.93 -10.46
CA PRO A 159 8.81 -34.87 -9.13
C PRO A 159 9.56 -33.55 -8.90
N ILE A 160 9.40 -32.98 -7.70
CA ILE A 160 10.03 -31.69 -7.32
C ILE A 160 11.55 -31.69 -7.50
N GLY A 161 12.21 -32.84 -7.32
CA GLY A 161 13.64 -33.00 -7.56
C GLY A 161 14.02 -32.72 -9.02
N THR A 162 13.28 -33.29 -9.97
CA THR A 162 13.49 -33.07 -11.41
C THR A 162 13.28 -31.61 -11.79
N ILE A 163 12.23 -30.97 -11.26
CA ILE A 163 11.99 -29.54 -11.49
C ILE A 163 13.18 -28.73 -10.98
N LYS A 164 13.61 -28.97 -9.74
CA LYS A 164 14.73 -28.26 -9.11
C LYS A 164 16.04 -28.44 -9.89
N ASP A 165 16.30 -29.63 -10.41
CA ASP A 165 17.51 -29.90 -11.18
C ASP A 165 17.51 -29.13 -12.51
N ARG A 166 16.37 -29.00 -13.19
CA ARG A 166 16.24 -28.13 -14.38
C ARG A 166 16.46 -26.66 -14.05
N TRP A 167 15.95 -26.17 -12.93
CA TRP A 167 16.25 -24.80 -12.48
C TRP A 167 17.75 -24.61 -12.17
N ARG A 168 18.44 -25.66 -11.74
CA ARG A 168 19.88 -25.62 -11.43
C ARG A 168 20.79 -25.88 -12.63
N SER A 169 20.26 -26.37 -13.75
CA SER A 169 21.06 -26.64 -14.95
C SER A 169 21.42 -25.38 -15.74
N HIS A 170 20.83 -24.23 -15.39
CA HIS A 170 21.11 -22.94 -16.03
C HIS A 170 22.01 -22.05 -15.19
N SER A 171 22.75 -21.19 -15.88
CA SER A 171 23.53 -20.15 -15.24
C SER A 171 22.63 -18.98 -14.84
N LEU A 172 23.11 -18.13 -13.93
CA LEU A 172 22.40 -16.89 -13.57
C LEU A 172 22.18 -15.95 -14.77
N TYR A 173 23.05 -16.01 -15.78
CA TYR A 173 22.94 -15.17 -16.98
C TYR A 173 21.72 -15.51 -17.83
N ASP A 174 21.30 -16.77 -17.81
CA ASP A 174 20.13 -17.24 -18.57
C ASP A 174 18.82 -16.69 -17.97
N TYR A 175 18.84 -16.32 -16.68
CA TYR A 175 17.72 -15.69 -15.98
C TYR A 175 17.71 -14.17 -16.05
N LEU A 176 18.80 -13.53 -16.48
CA LEU A 176 18.90 -12.05 -16.49
C LEU A 176 17.78 -11.38 -17.30
N PRO A 177 17.40 -11.85 -18.50
CA PRO A 177 16.31 -11.23 -19.25
C PRO A 177 14.97 -11.30 -18.51
N ALA A 178 14.64 -12.47 -17.94
CA ALA A 178 13.43 -12.67 -17.16
C ALA A 178 13.41 -11.79 -15.89
N ALA A 179 14.53 -11.72 -15.18
CA ALA A 179 14.71 -10.89 -14.00
C ALA A 179 14.63 -9.39 -14.33
N ALA A 180 15.19 -8.96 -15.46
CA ALA A 180 15.12 -7.57 -15.92
C ALA A 180 13.68 -7.15 -16.23
N VAL A 181 12.90 -7.99 -16.90
CA VAL A 181 11.47 -7.71 -17.15
C VAL A 181 10.67 -7.72 -15.85
N PHE A 182 10.98 -8.63 -14.92
CA PHE A 182 10.33 -8.68 -13.62
C PHE A 182 10.58 -7.40 -12.82
N ALA A 183 11.84 -6.99 -12.71
CA ALA A 183 12.25 -5.76 -12.01
C ALA A 183 11.68 -4.52 -12.70
N GLY A 184 11.74 -4.44 -14.03
CA GLY A 184 11.16 -3.35 -14.81
C GLY A 184 9.65 -3.24 -14.61
N GLY A 185 8.95 -4.38 -14.59
CA GLY A 185 7.53 -4.46 -14.27
C GLY A 185 7.19 -3.86 -12.90
N HIS A 186 7.97 -4.20 -11.87
CA HIS A 186 7.80 -3.62 -10.53
C HIS A 186 8.03 -2.11 -10.48
N VAL A 187 9.01 -1.59 -11.23
CA VAL A 187 9.24 -0.14 -11.32
C VAL A 187 8.03 0.56 -11.94
N VAL A 188 7.50 0.03 -13.04
CA VAL A 188 6.30 0.56 -13.69
C VAL A 188 5.09 0.49 -12.75
N ASP A 189 4.95 -0.61 -11.99
CA ASP A 189 3.90 -0.77 -10.99
C ASP A 189 3.98 0.31 -9.90
N LEU A 190 5.17 0.58 -9.35
CA LEU A 190 5.39 1.62 -8.35
C LEU A 190 5.05 3.01 -8.88
N ILE A 191 5.34 3.30 -10.16
CA ILE A 191 4.98 4.56 -10.80
C ILE A 191 3.45 4.70 -10.85
N ILE A 192 2.74 3.67 -11.30
CA ILE A 192 1.27 3.70 -11.34
C ILE A 192 0.67 3.84 -9.94
N ARG A 193 1.19 3.14 -8.94
CA ARG A 193 0.76 3.30 -7.54
C ARG A 193 0.94 4.72 -7.03
N SER A 194 2.07 5.36 -7.35
CA SER A 194 2.34 6.75 -6.98
C SER A 194 1.37 7.72 -7.64
N ILE A 195 1.10 7.55 -8.94
CA ILE A 195 0.13 8.36 -9.67
C ILE A 195 -1.28 8.15 -9.11
N ALA A 196 -1.68 6.90 -8.87
CA ALA A 196 -2.97 6.55 -8.30
C ALA A 196 -3.16 7.14 -6.89
N SER A 197 -2.12 7.12 -6.04
CA SER A 197 -2.13 7.76 -4.71
C SER A 197 -2.39 9.25 -4.80
N LYS A 198 -1.58 9.97 -5.59
CA LYS A 198 -1.72 11.43 -5.75
C LYS A 198 -3.06 11.83 -6.34
N ASN A 199 -3.55 11.06 -7.31
CA ASN A 199 -4.87 11.27 -7.87
C ASN A 199 -5.97 11.03 -6.81
N ALA A 200 -5.87 9.97 -6.01
CA ALA A 200 -6.85 9.68 -4.96
C ALA A 200 -6.87 10.77 -3.87
N GLU A 201 -5.72 11.35 -3.52
CA GLU A 201 -5.65 12.51 -2.61
C GLU A 201 -6.32 13.75 -3.21
N LYS A 202 -6.07 14.01 -4.49
CA LYS A 202 -6.69 15.13 -5.21
C LYS A 202 -8.21 14.97 -5.25
N VAL A 203 -8.71 13.80 -5.67
CA VAL A 203 -10.15 13.50 -5.73
C VAL A 203 -10.78 13.58 -4.34
N ALA A 204 -10.11 13.06 -3.29
CA ALA A 204 -10.60 13.20 -1.92
C ALA A 204 -10.80 14.67 -1.53
N ARG A 205 -9.84 15.55 -1.85
CA ARG A 205 -9.93 16.98 -1.56
C ARG A 205 -11.10 17.64 -2.31
N GLU A 206 -11.28 17.33 -3.59
CA GLU A 206 -12.38 17.85 -4.41
C GLU A 206 -13.76 17.38 -3.90
N LYS A 207 -13.87 16.12 -3.51
CA LYS A 207 -15.11 15.51 -2.99
C LYS A 207 -15.48 15.98 -1.58
N ILE A 208 -14.49 16.31 -0.76
CA ILE A 208 -14.70 16.97 0.53
C ILE A 208 -15.15 18.42 0.33
N ASN A 209 -14.48 19.17 -0.54
CA ASN A 209 -14.81 20.57 -0.80
C ASN A 209 -16.20 20.75 -1.43
N SER A 210 -16.62 19.81 -2.28
CA SER A 210 -17.99 19.78 -2.85
C SER A 210 -19.04 19.26 -1.86
N GLY A 211 -18.64 18.75 -0.70
CA GLY A 211 -19.54 18.20 0.32
C GLY A 211 -20.11 16.82 0.00
N GLU A 212 -19.70 16.21 -1.11
CA GLU A 212 -20.12 14.86 -1.54
C GLU A 212 -19.59 13.77 -0.60
N VAL A 213 -18.42 14.02 -0.01
CA VAL A 213 -17.81 13.19 1.04
C VAL A 213 -17.65 14.03 2.29
N LYS A 214 -18.19 13.55 3.41
CA LYS A 214 -17.99 14.15 4.74
C LYS A 214 -17.21 13.17 5.59
N PRO A 215 -15.91 13.43 5.86
CA PRO A 215 -15.11 12.59 6.73
C PRO A 215 -15.78 12.53 8.11
N LYS A 216 -16.14 11.33 8.56
CA LYS A 216 -16.65 11.12 9.91
C LYS A 216 -15.49 10.70 10.82
N ALA A 217 -15.46 11.25 12.03
CA ALA A 217 -14.61 10.73 13.10
C ALA A 217 -14.98 9.26 13.36
N TYR A 218 -14.18 8.33 12.85
CA TYR A 218 -14.25 6.95 13.34
C TYR A 218 -13.34 6.87 14.56
N LEU A 219 -13.89 7.21 15.73
CA LEU A 219 -13.33 6.79 17.00
C LEU A 219 -13.58 5.29 17.14
N TRP A 220 -12.72 4.47 16.52
CA TRP A 220 -12.71 3.04 16.75
C TRP A 220 -12.10 2.79 18.15
N ASN A 221 -12.93 2.90 19.19
CA ASN A 221 -12.58 2.44 20.52
C ASN A 221 -12.85 0.93 20.59
N ARG A 222 -11.84 0.12 20.29
CA ARG A 222 -11.81 -1.31 20.60
C ARG A 222 -10.51 -1.55 21.33
N GLY A 223 -10.61 -1.92 22.60
CA GLY A 223 -9.53 -1.94 23.58
C GLY A 223 -8.19 -2.43 23.02
N ASN A 224 -7.15 -1.62 23.24
CA ASN A 224 -5.73 -1.92 23.07
C ASN A 224 -5.19 -2.32 21.69
N THR A 225 -5.93 -2.16 20.59
CA THR A 225 -5.33 -2.25 19.24
C THR A 225 -5.97 -1.25 18.28
N PHE A 226 -5.22 -0.23 17.87
CA PHE A 226 -5.58 0.67 16.78
C PHE A 226 -5.47 -0.09 15.44
N GLY A 227 -6.53 -0.77 15.03
CA GLY A 227 -6.65 -1.45 13.74
C GLY A 227 -7.48 -0.66 12.73
N PHE A 228 -6.96 -0.47 11.52
CA PHE A 228 -7.68 0.14 10.39
C PHE A 228 -8.64 -0.88 9.76
N GLY A 229 -9.93 -0.84 10.11
CA GLY A 229 -10.97 -1.64 9.46
C GLY A 229 -11.72 -0.84 8.37
N MET A 230 -11.82 -1.39 7.16
CA MET A 230 -12.79 -0.94 6.15
C MET A 230 -14.18 -1.45 6.55
N HIS A 231 -15.13 -0.56 6.82
CA HIS A 231 -16.54 -0.91 6.92
C HIS A 231 -17.25 -0.40 5.66
N MET A 232 -17.54 -1.30 4.72
CA MET A 232 -18.56 -1.06 3.71
C MET A 232 -19.92 -1.17 4.41
N GLY A 233 -20.49 -0.04 4.81
CA GLY A 233 -21.89 0.01 5.22
C GLY A 233 -22.76 -0.39 4.04
N LYS A 234 -23.52 -1.48 4.17
CA LYS A 234 -24.61 -1.79 3.25
C LYS A 234 -25.68 -0.71 3.36
N MET A 235 -26.19 -0.28 2.20
CA MET A 235 -27.50 0.37 2.08
C MET A 235 -28.60 -0.63 2.41
#